data_AF-A0A6A6KYM2-F1
#
_entry.id   AF-A0A6A6KYM2-F1
#
_cell.length_a   1.000
_cell.length_b   1.000
_cell.length_c   1.000
_cell.angle_alpha   90.00
_cell.angle_beta   90.00
_cell.angle_gamma   90.00
#
_symmetry.space_group_name_H-M   'P 1'
#
loop_
_entity.id
_entity.type
_entity.pdbx_description
1 polymer ?
#
loop_
_entity_poly.entity_id
_entity_poly.type
_entity_poly.pdbx_seq_one_letter_code
_entity_poly.pdbx_strand_id
1 'polypeptide(L)'
;MSSLRNAIPKRAHKERSQPHSRKKYGLLEKHKDYVVRAKAFHKKEETLRRLKEKAAFRNPDEFYFKMIKTRTVHGVHRPESQANKYTHEELMLMKTQDIGYVLQKLQSEKKENHQFLQRARSPEEQSKSVGESISDMALQRELQKRAESANCMKMRSSVQLPNQCINGDQKESGERKALFLWEVKQISYFGSLRQYELHVIVS
;
A
#
# COMPACT_ATOMS: atom_id res chain seq x y z
N MET A 1 -10.71 -16.57 63.76
CA MET A 1 -9.41 -16.22 64.37
C MET A 1 -8.40 -17.31 64.03
N SER A 2 -7.22 -16.98 63.51
CA SER A 2 -6.19 -17.97 63.16
C SER A 2 -5.40 -18.38 64.41
N SER A 3 -5.37 -19.68 64.74
CA SER A 3 -4.61 -20.19 65.89
C SER A 3 -3.10 -20.10 65.66
N LEU A 4 -2.31 -20.15 66.74
CA LEU A 4 -0.83 -20.12 66.72
C LEU A 4 -0.19 -21.18 65.78
N ARG A 5 -0.96 -22.19 65.37
CA ARG A 5 -0.56 -23.20 64.37
C ARG A 5 -0.33 -22.63 62.97
N ASN A 6 -0.88 -21.45 62.68
CA ASN A 6 -0.70 -20.72 61.41
C ASN A 6 0.37 -19.61 61.50
N ALA A 7 0.96 -19.38 62.68
CA ALA A 7 2.00 -18.37 62.87
C ALA A 7 3.36 -18.79 62.28
N ILE A 8 3.62 -20.09 62.17
CA ILE A 8 4.81 -20.64 61.52
C ILE A 8 4.48 -20.97 60.06
N PRO A 9 5.17 -20.37 59.06
CA PRO A 9 4.90 -20.65 57.67
C PRO A 9 5.28 -22.10 57.32
N LYS A 10 4.34 -22.83 56.69
CA LYS A 10 4.60 -24.18 56.19
C LYS A 10 5.44 -24.12 54.92
N ARG A 11 6.35 -25.08 54.75
CA ARG A 11 7.14 -25.21 53.52
C ARG A 11 6.23 -25.46 52.32
N ALA A 12 6.43 -24.70 51.25
CA ALA A 12 5.75 -24.94 49.98
C ALA A 12 6.29 -26.22 49.31
N HIS A 13 5.39 -27.11 48.88
CA HIS A 13 5.75 -28.28 48.08
C HIS A 13 5.97 -27.86 46.62
N LYS A 14 7.13 -28.21 46.06
CA LYS A 14 7.48 -27.93 44.66
C LYS A 14 6.81 -28.96 43.74
N GLU A 15 6.37 -28.52 42.56
CA GLU A 15 5.80 -29.39 41.55
C GLU A 15 6.89 -30.12 40.75
N ARG A 16 6.64 -31.37 40.34
CA ARG A 16 7.59 -32.20 39.58
C ARG A 16 7.54 -31.88 38.08
N SER A 17 8.70 -31.83 37.44
CA SER A 17 8.86 -31.69 35.99
C SER A 17 8.48 -32.95 35.19
N GLN A 18 8.33 -32.82 33.87
CA GLN A 18 8.15 -33.94 32.94
C GLN A 18 9.41 -34.82 32.89
N PRO A 19 9.30 -36.16 32.88
CA PRO A 19 10.46 -37.06 32.67
C PRO A 19 11.16 -36.79 31.34
N HIS A 20 12.49 -36.90 31.33
CA HIS A 20 13.31 -36.55 30.18
C HIS A 20 12.94 -37.33 28.91
N SER A 21 12.67 -38.64 29.03
CA SER A 21 12.25 -39.51 27.92
C SER A 21 10.93 -39.08 27.26
N ARG A 22 10.08 -38.33 27.98
CA ARG A 22 8.77 -37.85 27.52
C ARG A 22 8.75 -36.36 27.22
N LYS A 23 9.90 -35.67 27.25
CA LYS A 23 10.00 -34.23 26.97
C LYS A 23 9.47 -33.86 25.58
N LYS A 24 9.49 -34.80 24.62
CA LYS A 24 8.92 -34.62 23.27
C LYS A 24 7.43 -34.27 23.23
N TYR A 25 6.66 -34.64 24.26
CA TYR A 25 5.22 -34.35 24.34
C TYR A 25 4.90 -32.99 24.99
N GLY A 26 5.92 -32.20 25.28
CA GLY A 26 5.77 -30.91 25.93
C GLY A 26 5.57 -30.99 27.44
N LEU A 27 4.96 -29.93 28.00
CA LEU A 27 4.75 -29.77 29.43
C LEU A 27 3.81 -30.83 30.00
N LEU A 28 4.14 -31.36 31.18
CA LEU A 28 3.27 -32.31 31.89
C LEU A 28 2.12 -31.58 32.56
N GLU A 29 0.92 -31.68 31.98
CA GLU A 29 -0.32 -31.12 32.51
C GLU A 29 -0.55 -31.56 33.97
N LYS A 30 -0.86 -30.60 34.85
CA LYS A 30 -1.26 -30.86 36.24
C LYS A 30 -2.75 -30.61 36.42
N HIS A 31 -3.27 -30.95 37.59
CA HIS A 31 -4.70 -30.78 37.87
C HIS A 31 -5.19 -29.33 37.67
N LYS A 32 -4.36 -28.33 38.01
CA LYS A 32 -4.67 -26.91 37.78
C LYS A 32 -4.92 -26.62 36.29
N ASP A 33 -4.04 -27.12 35.43
CA ASP A 33 -4.13 -26.95 33.98
C ASP A 33 -5.35 -27.70 33.42
N TYR A 34 -5.59 -28.93 33.91
CA TYR A 34 -6.78 -29.72 33.57
C TYR A 34 -8.07 -28.96 33.88
N VAL A 35 -8.17 -28.35 35.06
CA VAL A 35 -9.36 -27.58 35.45
C VAL A 35 -9.57 -26.40 34.50
N VAL A 36 -8.51 -25.69 34.12
CA VAL A 36 -8.59 -24.58 33.15
C VAL A 36 -9.07 -25.09 31.79
N ARG A 37 -8.48 -26.19 31.30
CA ARG A 37 -8.85 -26.79 30.02
C ARG A 37 -10.29 -27.31 30.01
N ALA A 38 -10.71 -28.00 31.06
CA ALA A 38 -12.07 -28.53 31.20
C ALA A 38 -13.11 -27.40 31.23
N LYS A 39 -12.86 -26.33 32.00
CA LYS A 39 -13.72 -25.14 32.02
C LYS A 39 -13.82 -24.49 30.65
N ALA A 40 -12.70 -24.36 29.93
CA ALA A 40 -12.69 -23.80 28.58
C ALA A 40 -13.48 -24.68 27.58
N PHE A 41 -13.38 -26.01 27.71
CA PHE A 41 -14.11 -26.95 26.88
C PHE A 41 -15.63 -26.87 27.13
N HIS A 42 -16.08 -26.95 28.39
CA HIS A 42 -17.51 -26.84 28.72
C HIS A 42 -18.09 -25.48 28.32
N LYS A 43 -17.32 -24.39 28.43
CA LYS A 43 -17.75 -23.07 27.93
C LYS A 43 -18.02 -23.10 26.43
N LYS A 44 -17.13 -23.72 25.64
CA LYS A 44 -17.32 -23.86 24.18
C LYS A 44 -18.53 -24.74 23.87
N GLU A 45 -18.66 -25.87 24.55
CA GLU A 45 -19.79 -26.78 24.39
C GLU A 45 -21.13 -26.10 24.68
N GLU A 46 -21.22 -25.36 25.78
CA GLU A 46 -22.43 -24.61 26.14
C GLU A 46 -22.75 -23.53 25.11
N THR A 47 -21.74 -22.80 24.61
CA THR A 47 -21.97 -21.80 23.55
C THR A 47 -22.49 -22.45 22.27
N LEU A 48 -21.95 -23.61 21.88
CA LEU A 48 -22.42 -24.35 20.70
C LEU A 48 -23.84 -24.85 20.90
N ARG A 49 -24.20 -25.35 22.09
CA ARG A 49 -25.57 -25.79 22.41
C ARG A 49 -26.56 -24.64 22.23
N ARG A 50 -26.27 -23.47 22.82
CA ARG A 50 -27.11 -22.28 22.69
C ARG A 50 -27.22 -21.79 21.24
N LEU A 51 -26.14 -21.85 20.46
CA LEU A 51 -26.18 -21.50 19.04
C LEU A 51 -27.04 -22.46 18.21
N LYS A 52 -26.97 -23.77 18.50
CA LYS A 52 -27.83 -24.78 17.86
C LYS A 52 -29.30 -24.57 18.19
N GLU A 53 -29.63 -24.31 19.45
CA GLU A 53 -31.00 -23.99 19.88
C GLU A 53 -31.52 -22.74 19.15
N LYS A 54 -30.75 -21.66 19.12
CA LYS A 54 -31.11 -20.43 18.38
C LYS A 54 -31.30 -20.68 16.89
N ALA A 55 -30.47 -21.52 16.28
CA ALA A 55 -30.62 -21.87 14.87
C ALA A 55 -31.88 -22.71 14.61
N ALA A 56 -32.23 -23.63 15.53
CA ALA A 56 -33.43 -24.46 15.43
C ALA A 56 -34.74 -23.66 15.60
N PHE A 57 -34.74 -22.68 16.51
CA PHE A 57 -35.90 -21.81 16.76
C PHE A 57 -35.93 -20.53 15.92
N ARG A 58 -35.16 -20.46 14.82
CA ARG A 58 -35.14 -19.29 13.94
C ARG A 58 -36.48 -19.14 13.21
N ASN A 59 -37.02 -17.92 13.20
CA ASN A 59 -38.18 -17.60 12.36
C ASN A 59 -37.73 -17.38 10.90
N PRO A 60 -38.25 -18.13 9.91
CA PRO A 60 -37.88 -17.95 8.51
C PRO A 60 -38.24 -16.56 7.95
N ASP A 61 -39.27 -15.92 8.49
CA ASP A 61 -39.79 -14.63 8.02
C ASP A 61 -39.20 -13.43 8.77
N GLU A 62 -38.19 -13.65 9.62
CA GLU A 62 -37.57 -12.56 10.38
C GLU A 62 -36.85 -11.56 9.47
N PHE A 63 -37.16 -10.27 9.65
CA PHE A 63 -36.54 -9.18 8.90
C PHE A 63 -35.90 -8.15 9.84
N TYR A 64 -34.62 -7.87 9.60
CA TYR A 64 -33.87 -6.78 10.25
C TYR A 64 -33.40 -5.78 9.19
N PHE A 65 -33.50 -4.48 9.45
CA PHE A 65 -33.07 -3.42 8.50
C PHE A 65 -31.60 -3.55 8.04
N LYS A 66 -30.73 -4.17 8.84
CA LYS A 66 -29.33 -4.43 8.47
C LYS A 66 -29.18 -5.44 7.32
N MET A 67 -30.20 -6.27 7.07
CA MET A 67 -30.20 -7.23 5.95
C MET A 67 -30.26 -6.54 4.59
N ILE A 68 -30.68 -5.26 4.52
CA ILE A 68 -30.66 -4.48 3.26
C ILE A 68 -29.22 -4.19 2.81
N LYS A 69 -28.33 -3.88 3.77
CA LYS A 69 -26.94 -3.48 3.50
C LYS A 69 -25.94 -4.64 3.54
N THR A 70 -26.34 -5.79 4.08
CA THR A 70 -25.45 -6.93 4.30
C THR A 70 -25.92 -8.15 3.54
N ARG A 71 -24.99 -9.00 3.11
CA ARG A 71 -25.29 -10.17 2.28
C ARG A 71 -24.66 -11.43 2.87
N THR A 72 -25.34 -12.54 2.68
CA THR A 72 -24.82 -13.87 3.03
C THR A 72 -24.16 -14.46 1.78
N VAL A 73 -22.87 -14.80 1.87
CA VAL A 73 -22.11 -15.40 0.77
C VAL A 73 -21.67 -16.80 1.22
N HIS A 74 -22.10 -17.83 0.48
CA HIS A 74 -21.87 -19.25 0.84
C HIS A 74 -22.32 -19.60 2.28
N GLY A 75 -23.45 -19.07 2.72
CA GLY A 75 -24.00 -19.33 4.06
C GLY A 75 -23.31 -18.57 5.20
N VAL A 76 -22.29 -17.76 4.93
CA VAL A 76 -21.63 -16.90 5.94
C VAL A 76 -22.04 -15.45 5.74
N HIS A 77 -22.53 -14.81 6.81
CA HIS A 77 -22.82 -13.38 6.81
C HIS A 77 -21.54 -12.60 6.58
N ARG A 78 -21.49 -11.79 5.51
CA ARG A 78 -20.39 -10.88 5.25
C ARG A 78 -20.88 -9.45 5.42
N PRO A 79 -20.20 -8.62 6.22
CA PRO A 79 -20.46 -7.19 6.23
C PRO A 79 -20.17 -6.61 4.85
N GLU A 80 -20.73 -5.43 4.59
CA GLU A 80 -20.49 -4.70 3.36
C GLU A 80 -18.98 -4.47 3.18
N SER A 81 -18.47 -4.86 2.00
CA SER A 81 -17.06 -4.67 1.69
C SER A 81 -16.81 -3.20 1.41
N GLN A 82 -15.84 -2.64 2.10
CA GLN A 82 -15.36 -1.27 1.92
C GLN A 82 -14.53 -1.07 0.64
N ALA A 83 -14.49 -2.07 -0.26
CA ALA A 83 -13.65 -2.05 -1.45
C ALA A 83 -14.11 -1.04 -2.51
N ASN A 84 -15.42 -0.76 -2.60
CA ASN A 84 -15.99 0.18 -3.57
C ASN A 84 -16.36 1.52 -2.92
N LYS A 85 -15.58 1.96 -1.94
CA LYS A 85 -15.82 3.25 -1.27
C LYS A 85 -15.64 4.44 -2.19
N TYR A 86 -14.70 4.33 -3.13
CA TYR A 86 -14.25 5.47 -3.93
C TYR A 86 -14.92 5.48 -5.30
N THR A 87 -15.30 6.68 -5.72
CA THR A 87 -15.74 6.96 -7.08
C THR A 87 -14.57 6.83 -8.06
N HIS A 88 -14.89 6.74 -9.35
CA HIS A 88 -13.86 6.64 -10.38
C HIS A 88 -12.92 7.85 -10.39
N GLU A 89 -13.47 9.05 -10.17
CA GLU A 89 -12.72 10.31 -10.13
C GLU A 89 -11.74 10.35 -8.94
N GLU A 90 -12.19 9.96 -7.75
CA GLU A 90 -11.32 9.85 -6.57
C GLU A 90 -10.19 8.84 -6.80
N LEU A 91 -10.48 7.70 -7.44
CA LEU A 91 -9.46 6.72 -7.80
C LEU A 91 -8.45 7.26 -8.82
N MET A 92 -8.90 8.05 -9.79
CA MET A 92 -8.01 8.70 -10.76
C MET A 92 -7.11 9.74 -10.08
N LEU A 93 -7.65 10.51 -9.15
CA LEU A 93 -6.89 11.47 -8.36
C LEU A 93 -5.79 10.78 -7.55
N MET A 94 -6.13 9.71 -6.83
CA MET A 94 -5.15 8.92 -6.05
C MET A 94 -4.05 8.34 -6.94
N LYS A 95 -4.40 7.73 -8.08
CA LYS A 95 -3.41 7.22 -9.04
C LYS A 95 -2.48 8.31 -9.57
N THR A 96 -3.02 9.50 -9.83
CA THR A 96 -2.23 10.64 -10.31
C THR A 96 -1.25 11.11 -9.24
N GLN A 97 -1.68 11.17 -7.98
CA GLN A 97 -0.82 11.49 -6.83
C GLN A 97 0.30 10.45 -6.66
N ASP A 98 -0.04 9.16 -6.74
CA ASP A 98 0.94 8.06 -6.64
C ASP A 98 2.00 8.14 -7.75
N ILE A 99 1.59 8.40 -8.99
CA ILE A 99 2.52 8.60 -10.11
C ILE A 99 3.45 9.78 -9.84
N GLY A 100 2.91 10.92 -9.37
CA GLY A 100 3.70 12.10 -9.02
C GLY A 100 4.75 11.80 -7.94
N TYR A 101 4.35 11.08 -6.89
CA TYR A 101 5.24 10.69 -5.79
C TYR A 101 6.37 9.75 -6.27
N VAL A 102 6.03 8.72 -7.04
CA VAL A 102 7.00 7.77 -7.57
C VAL A 102 8.00 8.47 -8.49
N LEU A 103 7.54 9.38 -9.36
CA LEU A 103 8.42 10.17 -10.22
C LEU A 103 9.36 11.07 -9.41
N GLN A 104 8.83 11.77 -8.40
CA GLN A 104 9.64 12.60 -7.51
C GLN A 104 10.71 11.76 -6.79
N LYS A 105 10.33 10.58 -6.27
CA LYS A 105 11.27 9.67 -5.61
C LYS A 105 12.34 9.15 -6.56
N LEU A 106 11.97 8.72 -7.77
CA LEU A 106 12.94 8.31 -8.80
C LEU A 106 13.94 9.42 -9.13
N GLN A 107 13.49 10.68 -9.21
CA GLN A 107 14.39 11.81 -9.46
C GLN A 107 15.35 12.06 -8.30
N SER A 108 14.88 11.98 -7.05
CA SER A 108 15.74 12.11 -5.88
C SER A 108 16.79 11.00 -5.81
N GLU A 109 16.37 9.74 -5.96
CA GLU A 109 17.26 8.58 -5.99
C GLU A 109 18.30 8.69 -7.12
N LYS A 110 17.89 9.14 -8.31
CA LYS A 110 18.81 9.36 -9.42
C LYS A 110 19.85 10.45 -9.11
N LYS A 111 19.45 11.53 -8.43
CA LYS A 111 20.37 12.60 -8.00
C LYS A 111 21.33 12.11 -6.93
N GLU A 112 20.84 11.38 -5.93
CA GLU A 112 21.68 10.80 -4.88
C GLU A 112 22.69 9.82 -5.48
N ASN A 113 22.24 8.88 -6.31
CA ASN A 113 23.13 7.97 -7.02
C ASN A 113 24.16 8.71 -7.88
N HIS A 114 23.76 9.78 -8.56
CA HIS A 114 24.70 10.60 -9.33
C HIS A 114 25.76 11.25 -8.44
N GLN A 115 25.37 11.80 -7.28
CA GLN A 115 26.31 12.36 -6.31
C GLN A 115 27.25 11.29 -5.73
N PHE A 116 26.73 10.11 -5.40
CA PHE A 116 27.53 8.98 -4.95
C PHE A 116 28.55 8.55 -6.00
N LEU A 117 28.13 8.41 -7.27
CA LEU A 117 29.01 8.07 -8.39
C LEU A 117 30.09 9.13 -8.62
N GLN A 118 29.74 10.42 -8.55
CA GLN A 118 30.72 11.51 -8.66
C GLN A 118 31.78 11.44 -7.55
N ARG A 119 31.36 11.15 -6.31
CA ARG A 119 32.26 11.06 -5.15
C ARG A 119 33.11 9.78 -5.16
N ALA A 120 32.59 8.68 -5.69
CA ALA A 120 33.29 7.40 -5.81
C ALA A 120 34.28 7.37 -6.99
N ARG A 121 34.18 8.32 -7.93
CA ARG A 121 35.03 8.39 -9.11
C ARG A 121 36.47 8.73 -8.74
N SER A 122 37.41 7.85 -9.07
CA SER A 122 38.85 8.13 -8.96
C SER A 122 39.30 9.04 -10.11
N PRO A 123 40.36 9.88 -9.96
CA PRO A 123 40.80 10.82 -11.00
C PRO A 123 41.14 10.15 -12.35
N GLU A 124 41.54 8.88 -12.35
CA GLU A 124 41.94 8.14 -13.55
C GLU A 124 40.76 7.73 -14.46
N GLU A 125 39.52 7.77 -13.99
CA GLU A 125 38.33 7.40 -14.77
C GLU A 125 37.72 8.60 -15.54
N GLN A 126 38.19 9.83 -15.31
CA GLN A 126 37.66 11.03 -15.95
C GLN A 126 38.02 11.13 -17.44
N SER A 127 39.16 10.59 -17.85
CA SER A 127 39.64 10.65 -19.24
C SER A 127 38.99 9.62 -20.17
N LYS A 128 38.54 8.48 -19.66
CA LYS A 128 37.95 7.40 -20.47
C LYS A 128 36.45 7.60 -20.76
N SER A 129 35.65 8.06 -19.78
CA SER A 129 34.19 8.14 -19.98
C SER A 129 33.70 9.31 -20.84
N VAL A 130 34.48 10.39 -20.96
CA VAL A 130 34.10 11.57 -21.76
C VAL A 130 34.13 11.23 -23.26
N GLY A 131 35.05 10.37 -23.70
CA GLY A 131 35.12 9.89 -25.07
C GLY A 131 33.92 9.02 -25.47
N GLU A 132 33.55 8.06 -24.62
CA GLU A 132 32.37 7.18 -24.86
C GLU A 132 31.05 7.97 -24.81
N SER A 133 30.90 8.91 -23.87
CA SER A 133 29.66 9.70 -23.76
C SER A 133 29.43 10.65 -24.96
N ILE A 134 30.50 11.20 -25.55
CA ILE A 134 30.40 12.07 -26.74
C ILE A 134 30.06 11.24 -27.99
N SER A 135 30.65 10.05 -28.11
CA SER A 135 30.33 9.04 -29.12
C SER A 135 28.86 8.65 -29.04
N ASP A 136 28.38 8.29 -27.85
CA ASP A 136 27.02 7.80 -27.64
C ASP A 136 25.98 8.90 -27.89
N MET A 137 26.27 10.14 -27.51
CA MET A 137 25.43 11.31 -27.81
C MET A 137 25.37 11.65 -29.30
N ALA A 138 26.46 11.46 -30.05
CA ALA A 138 26.48 11.65 -31.49
C ALA A 138 25.68 10.54 -32.21
N LEU A 139 25.82 9.30 -31.74
CA LEU A 139 25.13 8.12 -32.27
C LEU A 139 23.62 8.20 -31.97
N GLN A 140 23.22 8.67 -30.79
CA GLN A 140 21.82 8.92 -30.43
C GLN A 140 21.18 9.98 -31.34
N ARG A 141 21.89 11.09 -31.62
CA ARG A 141 21.42 12.14 -32.54
C ARG A 141 21.30 11.65 -33.98
N GLU A 142 22.22 10.79 -34.41
CA GLU A 142 22.17 10.19 -35.75
C GLU A 142 21.01 9.21 -35.89
N LEU A 143 20.76 8.38 -34.87
CA LEU A 143 19.57 7.52 -34.81
C LEU A 143 18.27 8.33 -34.81
N GLN A 144 18.25 9.47 -34.14
CA GLN A 144 17.09 10.36 -34.10
C GLN A 144 16.84 11.04 -35.45
N LYS A 145 17.89 11.50 -36.13
CA LYS A 145 17.81 12.01 -37.52
C LYS A 145 17.37 10.92 -38.51
N ARG A 146 17.84 9.68 -38.34
CA ARG A 146 17.41 8.52 -39.14
C ARG A 146 15.96 8.12 -38.87
N ALA A 147 15.50 8.21 -37.63
CA ALA A 147 14.10 7.97 -37.26
C ALA A 147 13.19 9.08 -37.84
N GLU A 148 13.62 10.33 -37.79
CA GLU A 148 12.93 11.49 -38.39
C GLU A 148 12.89 11.40 -39.92
N SER A 149 13.98 10.99 -40.57
CA SER A 149 14.01 10.80 -42.03
C SER A 149 13.21 9.57 -42.48
N ALA A 150 13.23 8.47 -41.72
CA ALA A 150 12.37 7.31 -41.95
C ALA A 150 10.88 7.65 -41.76
N ASN A 151 10.55 8.56 -40.84
CA ASN A 151 9.20 9.07 -40.63
C ASN A 151 8.76 9.98 -41.81
N CYS A 152 9.68 10.78 -42.36
CA CYS A 152 9.46 11.58 -43.57
C CYS A 152 9.26 10.72 -44.84
N MET A 153 10.00 9.59 -44.96
CA MET A 153 9.81 8.64 -46.07
C MET A 153 8.47 7.88 -45.97
N LYS A 154 8.03 7.52 -44.76
CA LYS A 154 6.69 6.92 -44.54
C LYS A 154 5.53 7.86 -44.83
N MET A 155 5.74 9.18 -44.71
CA MET A 155 4.73 10.19 -45.06
C MET A 155 4.59 10.40 -46.59
N ARG A 156 5.49 9.86 -47.43
CA ARG A 156 5.46 10.07 -48.88
C ARG A 156 4.90 8.90 -49.70
N SER A 157 4.69 7.72 -49.10
CA SER A 157 4.15 6.53 -49.78
C SER A 157 2.73 6.14 -49.38
N SER A 158 1.98 6.98 -48.66
CA SER A 158 0.61 6.67 -48.25
C SER A 158 -0.37 7.78 -48.65
N VAL A 159 -0.60 7.92 -49.96
CA VAL A 159 -1.82 8.54 -50.49
C VAL A 159 -2.54 7.53 -51.38
N GLN A 160 -3.43 6.73 -50.78
CA GLN A 160 -4.59 6.11 -51.45
C GLN A 160 -5.64 5.65 -50.42
N LEU A 161 -6.63 6.54 -50.20
CA LEU A 161 -8.11 6.34 -50.21
C LEU A 161 -8.79 5.32 -49.23
N PRO A 162 -10.12 5.45 -48.99
CA PRO A 162 -10.71 5.67 -47.66
C PRO A 162 -11.69 4.56 -47.16
N ASN A 163 -12.32 4.83 -46.01
CA ASN A 163 -13.45 4.13 -45.33
C ASN A 163 -13.02 2.92 -44.47
N GLN A 164 -13.47 2.70 -43.23
CA GLN A 164 -14.73 3.00 -42.53
C GLN A 164 -14.55 2.85 -40.99
N CYS A 165 -15.30 3.65 -40.23
CA CYS A 165 -15.88 3.46 -38.87
C CYS A 165 -15.06 2.73 -37.77
N ILE A 166 -14.88 3.32 -36.58
CA ILE A 166 -15.79 3.18 -35.42
C ILE A 166 -15.61 4.36 -34.45
N ASN A 167 -16.75 4.79 -33.89
CA ASN A 167 -17.00 5.94 -33.02
C ASN A 167 -16.13 6.05 -31.75
N GLY A 168 -15.88 7.28 -31.31
CA GLY A 168 -15.43 7.59 -29.95
C GLY A 168 -14.75 8.94 -29.83
N ASP A 169 -15.49 9.95 -29.37
CA ASP A 169 -15.05 11.33 -29.16
C ASP A 169 -13.71 11.46 -28.41
N GLN A 170 -12.72 12.07 -29.06
CA GLN A 170 -11.55 12.68 -28.41
C GLN A 170 -11.22 14.01 -29.08
N LYS A 171 -12.01 15.03 -28.78
CA LYS A 171 -11.61 16.44 -28.91
C LYS A 171 -11.72 17.07 -27.53
N GLU A 172 -10.60 17.16 -26.82
CA GLU A 172 -10.29 18.19 -25.80
C GLU A 172 -9.02 17.77 -25.02
N SER A 173 -7.85 17.73 -25.67
CA SER A 173 -6.57 17.50 -24.96
C SER A 173 -5.47 18.52 -25.30
N GLY A 174 -5.80 19.55 -26.08
CA GLY A 174 -4.87 20.62 -26.46
C GLY A 174 -4.87 21.79 -25.48
N GLU A 175 -6.02 22.18 -24.95
CA GLU A 175 -6.17 23.45 -24.22
C GLU A 175 -5.97 23.30 -22.70
N ARG A 176 -6.25 22.13 -22.12
CA ARG A 176 -6.06 21.89 -20.67
C ARG A 176 -4.59 21.81 -20.23
N LYS A 177 -3.65 21.57 -21.15
CA LYS A 177 -2.21 21.60 -20.86
C LYS A 177 -1.68 23.03 -20.65
N ALA A 178 -2.29 24.02 -21.29
CA ALA A 178 -1.90 25.42 -21.15
C ALA A 178 -2.32 26.01 -19.79
N LEU A 179 -3.50 25.63 -19.28
CA LEU A 179 -3.98 26.06 -17.97
C LEU A 179 -3.20 25.41 -16.81
N PHE A 180 -2.87 24.12 -16.91
CA PHE A 180 -2.09 23.42 -15.88
C PHE A 180 -0.65 23.98 -15.73
N LEU A 181 -0.03 24.45 -16.82
CA LEU A 181 1.29 25.09 -16.78
C LEU A 181 1.26 26.53 -16.24
N TRP A 182 0.11 27.22 -16.30
CA TRP A 182 -0.04 28.56 -15.72
C TRP A 182 -0.28 28.51 -14.21
N GLU A 183 -1.06 27.54 -13.74
CA GLU A 183 -1.43 27.41 -12.32
C GLU A 183 -0.26 26.89 -11.45
N VAL A 184 0.55 25.96 -11.97
CA VAL A 184 1.79 25.51 -11.30
C VAL A 184 2.83 26.64 -11.20
N LYS A 185 2.80 27.63 -12.10
CA LYS A 185 3.72 28.78 -12.08
C LYS A 185 3.29 29.86 -11.07
N GLN A 186 1.98 30.00 -10.80
CA GLN A 186 1.44 30.92 -9.78
C GLN A 186 1.79 30.49 -8.33
N ILE A 187 1.79 29.19 -8.04
CA ILE A 187 2.11 28.67 -6.70
C ILE A 187 3.59 28.92 -6.33
N SER A 188 4.50 28.89 -7.29
CA SER A 188 5.92 29.21 -7.07
C SER A 188 6.18 30.70 -6.81
N TYR A 189 5.33 31.60 -7.31
CA TYR A 189 5.50 33.06 -7.14
C TYR A 189 4.93 33.57 -5.80
N PHE A 190 3.88 32.94 -5.26
CA PHE A 190 3.31 33.31 -3.96
C PHE A 190 4.09 32.77 -2.75
N GLY A 191 4.95 31.76 -2.93
CA GLY A 191 5.79 31.21 -1.87
C GLY A 191 6.99 32.09 -1.48
N SER A 192 7.44 32.98 -2.38
CA SER A 192 8.64 33.82 -2.15
C SER A 192 8.35 35.15 -1.46
N LEU A 193 7.08 35.53 -1.30
CA LEU A 193 6.66 36.79 -0.65
C LEU A 193 6.31 36.65 0.84
N ARG A 194 6.36 35.44 1.41
CA ARG A 194 6.11 35.21 2.85
C ARG A 194 7.38 35.11 3.72
N GLN A 195 8.57 35.36 3.14
CA GLN A 195 9.84 35.43 3.87
C GLN A 195 10.41 36.85 4.02
N TYR A 196 9.78 37.87 3.42
CA TYR A 196 10.23 39.27 3.52
C TYR A 196 9.34 40.20 4.37
N GLU A 197 8.28 39.69 5.01
CA GLU A 197 7.44 40.47 5.95
C GLU A 197 7.57 40.05 7.43
N LEU A 198 8.59 39.26 7.79
CA LEU A 198 8.85 38.90 9.20
C LEU A 198 9.99 39.70 9.85
N HIS A 199 10.42 40.81 9.24
CA HIS A 199 11.53 41.64 9.75
C HIS A 199 11.14 43.08 10.12
N VAL A 200 9.85 43.37 10.33
CA VAL A 200 9.35 44.71 10.76
C VAL A 200 8.46 44.66 12.02
N ILE A 201 8.35 43.52 12.71
CA ILE A 201 7.59 43.43 13.99
C ILE A 201 8.44 42.76 15.07
N VAL A 202 9.68 43.21 15.27
CA VAL A 202 10.41 43.15 16.56
C VAL A 202 11.46 44.27 16.56
N SER A 203 11.04 45.49 16.92
CA SER A 203 11.87 46.56 17.48
C SER A 203 10.97 47.50 18.27
#